data_AF-A0A2W0BNS9-F1
#
_entry.id   AF-A0A2W0BNS9-F1
#
_cell.length_a   1.000
_cell.length_b   1.000
_cell.length_c   1.000
_cell.angle_alpha   90.00
_cell.angle_beta   90.00
_cell.angle_gamma   90.00
#
_symmetry.space_group_name_H-M   'P 1'
#
loop_
_entity.id
_entity.type
_entity.pdbx_description
1 polymer ?
#
loop_
_entity_poly.entity_id
_entity_poly.type
_entity_poly.pdbx_seq_one_letter_code
_entity_poly.pdbx_strand_id
1 'polypeptide(L)' 'MTTTRKASLELPRFYPILVPSRIGSGSMAESCEFARELVAAGATLIQLREKHASGREILRLARELPG' A
#
# COMPACT_ATOMS: atom_id res chain seq x y z
N MET A 1 -26.51 14.03 -35.52
CA MET A 1 -25.10 13.67 -35.27
C MET A 1 -24.94 13.40 -33.79
N THR A 2 -24.91 12.13 -33.40
CA THR A 2 -24.74 11.69 -32.01
C THR A 2 -23.25 11.58 -31.72
N THR A 3 -22.73 12.46 -30.88
CA THR A 3 -21.33 12.44 -30.43
C THR A 3 -21.14 11.31 -29.42
N THR A 4 -20.53 10.21 -29.87
CA THR A 4 -20.10 9.11 -29.00
C THR A 4 -18.97 9.61 -28.11
N ARG A 5 -19.25 9.93 -26.84
CA ARG A 5 -18.20 10.13 -25.83
C ARG A 5 -17.49 8.79 -25.62
N LYS A 6 -16.25 8.65 -26.10
CA LYS A 6 -15.34 7.62 -25.57
C LYS A 6 -15.10 7.98 -24.11
N ALA A 7 -15.79 7.31 -23.20
CA ALA A 7 -15.33 7.27 -21.81
C ALA A 7 -13.99 6.53 -21.83
N SER A 8 -12.89 7.27 -21.65
CA SER A 8 -11.63 6.66 -21.26
C SER A 8 -11.90 5.89 -19.97
N LEU A 9 -11.76 4.57 -20.04
CA LEU A 9 -11.92 3.70 -18.88
C LEU A 9 -10.73 3.96 -17.95
N GLU A 10 -10.85 4.96 -17.07
CA GLU A 10 -9.86 5.19 -16.03
C GLU A 10 -10.01 4.08 -14.99
N LEU A 11 -9.01 3.20 -14.93
CA LEU A 11 -8.96 2.20 -13.88
C LEU A 11 -8.87 2.92 -12.52
N PRO A 12 -9.64 2.48 -11.51
CA PRO A 12 -9.57 3.08 -10.19
C PRO A 12 -8.15 2.96 -9.64
N ARG A 13 -7.64 4.05 -9.06
CA ARG A 13 -6.33 4.05 -8.42
C ARG A 13 -6.34 3.08 -7.24
N PHE A 14 -5.45 2.09 -7.28
CA PHE A 14 -5.29 1.14 -6.20
C PHE A 14 -4.43 1.75 -5.08
N TYR A 15 -5.07 2.04 -3.94
CA TYR A 15 -4.44 2.64 -2.77
C TYR A 15 -4.63 1.75 -1.53
N PRO A 16 -3.77 0.74 -1.33
CA PRO A 16 -3.86 -0.15 -0.17
C PRO A 16 -3.42 0.52 1.14
N ILE A 17 -4.08 0.12 2.22
CA ILE A 17 -3.73 0.47 3.60
C ILE A 17 -3.24 -0.81 4.30
N LEU A 18 -1.94 -0.89 4.62
CA LEU A 18 -1.37 -2.00 5.37
C LEU A 18 -1.62 -1.86 6.86
N VAL A 19 -2.03 -2.96 7.47
CA VAL A 19 -2.06 -3.14 8.92
C VAL A 19 -1.18 -4.35 9.22
N PRO A 20 0.10 -4.17 9.63
CA PRO A 20 1.06 -5.25 9.83
C PRO A 20 0.53 -6.41 10.66
N SER A 21 -0.21 -6.14 11.74
CA SER A 21 -0.84 -7.16 12.58
C SER A 21 -1.84 -8.09 11.85
N ARG A 22 -2.21 -7.77 10.61
CA ARG A 22 -3.10 -8.56 9.74
C ARG A 22 -2.34 -9.30 8.64
N ILE A 23 -1.02 -9.14 8.57
CA ILE A 23 -0.15 -9.74 7.57
C ILE A 23 0.67 -10.83 8.26
N GLY A 24 0.14 -12.05 8.22
CA GLY A 24 0.79 -13.26 8.75
C GLY A 24 1.34 -13.11 10.16
N SER A 25 2.67 -13.26 10.30
CA SER A 25 3.40 -13.17 11.58
C SER A 25 3.44 -11.76 12.18
N GLY A 26 3.09 -10.73 11.40
CA GLY A 26 3.21 -9.32 11.78
C GLY A 26 4.64 -8.81 11.79
N SER A 27 5.60 -9.59 11.26
CA SER A 27 6.99 -9.16 11.15
C SER A 27 7.16 -8.05 10.11
N MET A 28 8.20 -7.24 10.29
CA MET A 28 8.51 -6.15 9.34
C MET A 28 8.97 -6.69 7.98
N ALA A 29 9.75 -7.78 7.98
CA ALA A 29 10.20 -8.42 6.74
C ALA A 29 9.00 -8.85 5.87
N GLU A 30 7.99 -9.48 6.48
CA GLU A 30 6.78 -9.93 5.81
C GLU A 30 5.92 -8.74 5.34
N SER A 31 5.84 -7.68 6.15
CA SER A 31 5.15 -6.44 5.76
C SER A 31 5.79 -5.78 4.53
N CYS A 32 7.13 -5.79 4.45
CA CYS A 32 7.87 -5.25 3.31
C CYS A 32 7.74 -6.11 2.06
N GLU A 33 7.72 -7.44 2.20
CA GLU A 33 7.46 -8.35 1.08
C GLU A 33 6.05 -8.16 0.53
N PHE A 34 5.05 -8.10 1.40
CA PHE A 34 3.67 -7.81 1.03
C PHE A 34 3.52 -6.45 0.33
N ALA A 35 4.23 -5.42 0.81
CA ALA A 35 4.26 -4.11 0.16
C ALA A 35 4.87 -4.19 -1.27
N ARG A 36 5.92 -4.98 -1.48
CA ARG A 36 6.50 -5.19 -2.82
C ARG A 36 5.52 -5.84 -3.78
N GLU A 37 4.76 -6.83 -3.33
CA GLU A 37 3.73 -7.48 -4.14
C GLU A 37 2.61 -6.49 -4.53
N LEU A 38 2.19 -5.63 -3.60
CA LEU A 38 1.20 -4.58 -3.88
C LEU A 38 1.69 -3.60 -4.95
N VAL A 39 2.95 -3.16 -4.87
CA VAL A 39 3.56 -2.31 -5.91
C VAL A 39 3.59 -3.04 -7.25
N ALA A 40 4.00 -4.31 -7.28
CA ALA A 40 4.00 -5.13 -8.49
C ALA A 40 2.58 -5.31 -9.08
N ALA A 41 1.55 -5.32 -8.23
CA ALA A 41 0.14 -5.36 -8.62
C ALA A 41 -0.43 -3.99 -9.07
N GLY A 42 0.38 -2.93 -9.08
CA GLY A 42 -0.02 -1.60 -9.56
C GLY A 42 -0.44 -0.61 -8.47
N ALA A 43 -0.14 -0.89 -7.19
CA ALA A 43 -0.26 0.12 -6.15
C ALA A 43 0.74 1.24 -6.41
N THR A 44 0.25 2.47 -6.50
CA THR A 44 1.09 3.68 -6.73
C THR A 44 1.30 4.49 -5.46
N LEU A 45 0.54 4.17 -4.41
CA LEU A 45 0.67 4.74 -3.08
C LEU A 45 0.32 3.63 -2.08
N ILE A 46 1.03 3.59 -0.96
CA ILE A 46 0.80 2.60 0.10
C ILE A 46 0.78 3.34 1.43
N GLN A 47 -0.25 3.09 2.26
CA GLN A 47 -0.32 3.65 3.61
C GLN A 47 -0.03 2.57 4.65
N LEU A 48 1.04 2.75 5.43
CA LEU A 48 1.24 1.98 6.65
C LEU A 48 0.37 2.55 7.78
N ARG A 49 -0.41 1.69 8.44
CA ARG A 49 -1.27 2.07 9.57
C ARG A 49 -0.98 1.22 10.79
N GLU A 50 -0.25 1.81 11.74
CA GLU A 50 -0.07 1.22 13.06
C GLU A 50 -0.62 2.13 14.16
N LYS A 51 -1.63 1.65 14.88
CA LYS A 51 -2.31 2.41 15.93
C LYS A 51 -1.64 2.32 17.29
N HIS A 52 -0.87 1.27 17.51
CA HIS A 52 -0.30 0.93 18.82
C HIS A 52 1.21 1.13 18.88
N ALA A 53 1.84 1.42 17.73
CA ALA A 53 3.27 1.72 17.67
C ALA A 53 3.58 3.12 18.22
N SER A 54 4.70 3.21 18.93
CA SER A 54 5.33 4.49 19.27
C SER A 54 5.83 5.21 18.01
N GLY A 55 6.05 6.52 18.12
CA GLY A 55 6.60 7.30 17.00
C GLY A 55 7.98 6.82 16.51
N ARG A 56 8.82 6.29 17.42
CA ARG A 56 10.13 5.70 17.06
C ARG A 56 9.96 4.42 16.25
N GLU A 57 9.00 3.59 16.63
CA GLU A 57 8.67 2.39 15.88
C GLU A 57 8.18 2.78 14.48
N ILE A 58 7.20 3.68 14.37
CA ILE A 58 6.70 4.16 13.06
C ILE A 58 7.85 4.66 12.17
N LEU A 59 8.78 5.46 12.70
CA LEU A 59 9.93 5.94 11.93
C LEU A 59 10.84 4.80 11.46
N ARG A 60 11.07 3.79 12.32
CA ARG A 60 11.82 2.60 11.95
C ARG A 60 11.12 1.83 10.82
N LEU A 61 9.81 1.58 10.94
CA LEU A 61 9.03 0.85 9.92
C LEU A 61 9.07 1.59 8.57
N ALA A 62 8.94 2.92 8.60
CA ALA A 62 8.96 3.74 7.38
C ALA A 62 10.30 3.68 6.63
N ARG A 63 11.42 3.44 7.32
CA ARG A 63 12.75 3.27 6.68
C ARG A 63 12.95 1.90 6.05
N GLU A 64 12.22 0.90 6.52
CA GLU A 64 12.35 -0.49 6.06
C GLU A 64 11.40 -0.78 4.89
N LEU A 65 10.34 0.03 4.70
CA LEU A 65 9.43 -0.10 3.57
C LEU A 65 10.11 0.24 2.23
N PRO A 66 9.80 -0.51 1.15
CA PRO A 66 10.30 -0.20 -0.18
C PRO A 66 9.75 1.15 -0.66
N GLY A 67 10.62 1.96 -1.25
CA GLY A 67 10.25 3.19 -1.97
C GLY A 67 9.78 2.90 -3.39
#